data_AF-A0A7S1PWN5-F1
#
_entry.id   AF-A0A7S1PWN5-F1
#
_cell.length_a   1.000
_cell.length_b   1.000
_cell.length_c   1.000
_cell.angle_alpha   90.00
_cell.angle_beta   90.00
_cell.angle_gamma   90.00
#
_symmetry.space_group_name_H-M   'P 1'
#
loop_
_entity.id
_entity.type
_entity.pdbx_description
1 polymer ?
#
loop_
_entity_poly.entity_id
_entity_poly.type
_entity_poly.pdbx_seq_one_letter_code
_entity_poly.pdbx_strand_id
1 'polypeptide(L)'
;ADIAKAIGLDPKQVKSHLASMYLQKAFLMLTRVDENGNTQPANNTIQSADRFAVNDGFMHKLRKFKVPDAAEVGRGTSTVGEVDKERNIQVDAAIVRIMKSR
;
A
#
# COMPACT_ATOMS: atom_id res chain seq x y z
N ALA A 1 15.26 1.93 -0.06
CA ALA A 1 15.16 2.78 -1.28
C ALA A 1 15.43 1.98 -2.56
N ASP A 2 16.37 1.03 -2.52
CA ASP A 2 16.84 0.29 -3.71
C ASP A 2 15.74 -0.54 -4.38
N ILE A 3 14.86 -1.18 -3.59
CA ILE A 3 13.71 -1.95 -4.09
C ILE A 3 12.77 -1.05 -4.93
N ALA A 4 12.49 0.17 -4.47
CA ALA A 4 11.63 1.09 -5.19
C ALA A 4 12.25 1.53 -6.53
N LYS A 5 13.56 1.76 -6.56
CA LYS A 5 14.30 2.11 -7.77
C LYS A 5 14.33 0.95 -8.77
N ALA A 6 14.52 -0.28 -8.29
CA ALA A 6 14.59 -1.47 -9.14
C ALA A 6 13.23 -1.80 -9.78
N ILE A 7 12.14 -1.62 -9.03
CA ILE A 7 10.78 -1.92 -9.49
C ILE A 7 10.18 -0.75 -10.31
N GLY A 8 10.70 0.47 -10.11
CA GLY A 8 10.16 1.67 -10.75
C GLY A 8 8.82 2.12 -10.15
N LEU A 9 8.50 1.70 -8.93
CA LEU A 9 7.27 2.04 -8.22
C LEU A 9 7.52 3.12 -7.16
N ASP A 10 6.49 3.91 -6.86
CA ASP A 10 6.53 4.91 -5.79
C ASP A 10 6.76 4.21 -4.43
N PRO A 11 7.65 4.71 -3.55
CA PRO A 11 7.89 4.15 -2.21
C PRO A 11 6.63 3.84 -1.39
N LYS A 12 5.53 4.60 -1.57
CA LYS A 12 4.26 4.32 -0.89
C LYS A 12 3.64 3.01 -1.35
N GLN A 13 3.64 2.75 -2.65
CA GLN A 13 3.11 1.50 -3.23
C GLN A 13 3.99 0.32 -2.84
N VAL A 14 5.32 0.49 -2.90
CA VAL A 14 6.29 -0.53 -2.50
C VAL A 14 6.11 -0.92 -1.03
N LYS A 15 5.87 0.04 -0.14
CA LYS A 15 5.59 -0.23 1.27
C LYS A 15 4.35 -1.11 1.45
N SER A 16 3.30 -0.88 0.66
CA SER A 16 2.09 -1.71 0.70
C SER A 16 2.35 -3.14 0.20
N HIS A 17 3.13 -3.29 -0.88
CA HIS A 17 3.52 -4.61 -1.40
C HIS A 17 4.43 -5.38 -0.43
N LEU A 18 5.39 -4.71 0.21
CA LEU A 18 6.24 -5.34 1.21
C LEU A 18 5.45 -5.71 2.47
N ALA A 19 4.44 -4.92 2.84
CA ALA A 19 3.59 -5.20 4.00
C ALA A 19 2.86 -6.54 3.90
N SER A 20 2.35 -6.93 2.72
CA SER A 20 1.67 -8.22 2.56
C SER A 20 2.62 -9.42 2.70
N MET A 21 3.90 -9.26 2.40
CA MET A 21 4.92 -10.33 2.48
C MET A 21 5.71 -10.36 3.80
N TYR A 22 5.64 -9.30 4.60
CA TYR A 22 6.39 -9.14 5.85
C TYR A 22 5.50 -9.08 7.09
N LEU A 23 4.45 -8.25 7.10
CA LEU A 23 3.63 -8.01 8.29
C LEU A 23 2.57 -9.10 8.50
N GLN A 24 2.16 -9.79 7.44
CA GLN A 24 1.16 -10.85 7.54
C GLN A 24 1.83 -12.18 7.92
N LYS A 25 1.58 -12.64 9.15
CA LYS A 25 2.13 -13.90 9.69
C LYS A 25 1.88 -15.13 8.81
N ALA A 26 0.75 -15.15 8.10
CA ALA A 26 0.40 -16.25 7.19
C ALA A 26 1.27 -16.29 5.92
N PHE A 27 1.88 -15.16 5.55
CA PHE A 27 2.65 -14.97 4.32
C PHE A 27 4.00 -14.33 4.63
N LEU A 28 4.68 -14.80 5.69
CA LEU A 28 6.00 -14.30 6.10
C LEU A 28 7.10 -14.77 5.15
N MET A 29 7.07 -14.30 3.91
CA MET A 29 8.04 -14.62 2.87
C MET A 29 9.31 -13.79 2.98
N LEU A 30 9.24 -12.65 3.69
CA LEU A 30 10.37 -11.77 3.90
C LEU A 30 10.73 -11.70 5.38
N THR A 31 12.03 -11.64 5.67
CA THR A 31 12.58 -11.31 6.99
C THR A 31 13.35 -10.01 6.92
N ARG A 32 13.40 -9.30 8.06
CA ARG A 32 14.23 -8.11 8.20
C ARG A 32 15.66 -8.53 8.50
N VAL A 33 16.61 -7.87 7.86
CA VAL A 33 18.03 -8.21 7.96
C VAL A 33 18.87 -6.96 8.22
N ASP A 34 19.95 -7.13 8.97
CA ASP A 34 20.96 -6.08 9.17
C ASP A 34 21.88 -5.89 7.97
N GLU A 35 22.76 -4.90 8.06
CA GLU A 35 23.87 -4.71 7.10
C GLU A 35 24.78 -5.95 7.01
N ASN A 36 24.88 -6.72 8.10
CA ASN A 36 25.71 -7.91 8.22
C ASN A 36 25.01 -9.21 7.79
N GLY A 37 23.76 -9.15 7.31
CA GLY A 37 23.05 -10.36 6.90
C GLY A 37 22.35 -11.13 8.02
N ASN A 38 22.37 -10.63 9.25
CA ASN A 38 21.72 -11.29 10.40
C ASN A 38 20.23 -10.94 10.49
N THR A 39 19.41 -11.94 10.79
CA THR A 39 17.95 -11.79 10.96
C THR A 39 17.64 -10.94 12.19
N GLN A 40 16.86 -9.89 11.99
CA GLN A 40 16.35 -9.02 13.05
C GLN A 40 14.92 -9.44 13.46
N PRO A 41 14.49 -9.14 14.70
CA PRO A 41 13.15 -9.47 15.15
C PRO A 41 12.10 -8.72 14.33
N ALA A 42 10.93 -9.34 14.21
CA ALA A 42 9.82 -8.76 13.46
C ALA A 42 9.38 -7.44 14.10
N ASN A 43 9.29 -6.40 13.29
CA ASN A 43 8.74 -5.10 13.65
C ASN A 43 7.37 -4.94 12.97
N ASN A 44 6.42 -4.30 13.65
CA ASN A 44 5.09 -4.05 13.12
C ASN A 44 5.07 -2.91 12.08
N THR A 45 6.19 -2.21 11.87
CA THR A 45 6.29 -1.09 10.92
C THR A 45 7.49 -1.24 9.99
N ILE A 46 7.29 -0.92 8.72
CA ILE A 46 8.34 -0.86 7.70
C ILE A 46 8.88 0.58 7.61
N GLN A 47 10.19 0.74 7.82
CA GLN A 47 10.93 1.99 7.65
C GLN A 47 11.73 1.98 6.34
N SER A 48 12.11 3.18 5.85
CA SER A 48 12.83 3.32 4.57
C SER A 48 14.26 2.78 4.59
N ALA A 49 14.86 2.67 5.78
CA ALA A 49 16.21 2.14 6.00
C ALA A 49 16.23 0.61 6.20
N ASP A 50 15.06 -0.02 6.33
CA ASP A 50 14.97 -1.45 6.57
C ASP A 50 15.41 -2.23 5.34
N ARG A 51 16.20 -3.28 5.57
CA ARG A 51 16.61 -4.24 4.55
C ARG A 51 15.86 -5.54 4.74
N PHE A 52 15.48 -6.16 3.63
CA PHE A 52 14.69 -7.39 3.61
C PHE A 52 15.45 -8.48 2.86
N ALA A 53 15.37 -9.70 3.37
CA ALA A 53 15.81 -10.91 2.67
C ALA A 53 14.65 -11.89 2.53
N VAL A 54 14.82 -12.85 1.63
CA VAL A 54 13.87 -13.95 1.46
C VAL A 54 13.94 -14.85 2.70
N ASN A 55 12.77 -15.22 3.22
CA ASN A 55 12.65 -16.18 4.31
C ASN A 55 12.72 -17.60 3.75
N ASP A 56 13.89 -18.23 3.82
CA ASP A 56 14.08 -19.61 3.39
C ASP A 56 13.26 -20.63 4.22
N GLY A 57 12.84 -20.24 5.44
CA GLY A 57 11.99 -21.05 6.30
C GLY A 57 10.49 -20.92 6.02
N PHE A 58 10.08 -20.12 5.04
CA PHE A 58 8.67 -19.94 4.74
C PHE A 58 8.05 -21.19 4.10
N MET A 59 7.00 -21.71 4.73
CA MET A 59 6.21 -22.83 4.19
C MET A 59 4.72 -22.54 4.29
N HIS A 60 4.01 -22.71 3.18
CA HIS A 60 2.56 -22.63 3.14
C HIS A 60 1.94 -24.01 2.88
N LYS A 61 0.80 -24.30 3.51
CA LYS A 61 0.13 -25.61 3.40
C LYS A 61 -0.35 -25.92 1.97
N LEU A 62 -0.70 -24.89 1.22
CA LEU A 62 -1.18 -24.98 -0.17
C LEU A 62 -0.08 -24.55 -1.15
N ARG A 63 0.02 -25.19 -2.32
CA ARG A 63 1.01 -24.88 -3.37
C ARG A 63 0.67 -23.63 -4.20
N LYS A 64 -0.61 -23.30 -4.37
CA LYS A 64 -1.10 -22.16 -5.16
C LYS A 64 -2.03 -21.31 -4.30
N PHE A 65 -1.46 -20.54 -3.39
CA PHE A 65 -2.20 -19.65 -2.50
C PHE A 65 -2.14 -18.21 -3.03
N LYS A 66 -3.18 -17.44 -2.72
CA LYS A 66 -3.25 -16.02 -3.10
C LYS A 66 -2.62 -15.18 -1.99
N VAL A 67 -1.65 -14.34 -2.35
CA VAL A 67 -1.17 -13.27 -1.46
C VAL A 67 -2.19 -12.12 -1.50
N PRO A 68 -2.58 -11.54 -0.36
CA PRO A 68 -3.51 -10.42 -0.33
C PRO A 68 -3.01 -9.23 -1.15
N ASP A 69 -3.92 -8.63 -1.90
CA ASP A 69 -3.59 -7.50 -2.78
C ASP A 69 -3.30 -6.25 -1.95
N ALA A 70 -2.07 -5.75 -2.08
CA ALA A 70 -1.61 -4.51 -1.46
C ALA A 70 -2.44 -3.26 -1.85
N ALA A 71 -3.22 -3.35 -2.92
CA ALA A 71 -4.03 -2.26 -3.46
C ALA A 71 -5.39 -2.05 -2.75
N GLU A 72 -5.81 -2.96 -1.87
CA GLU A 72 -7.13 -2.84 -1.22
C GLU A 72 -7.16 -1.89 -0.02
N VAL A 73 -6.01 -1.64 0.61
CA VAL A 73 -5.94 -0.87 1.87
C VAL A 73 -6.06 0.65 1.66
N GLY A 74 -5.84 1.17 0.44
CA GLY A 74 -5.69 2.61 0.17
C GLY A 74 -6.82 3.32 -0.58
N ARG A 75 -7.89 2.62 -1.01
CA ARG A 75 -8.89 3.21 -1.92
C ARG A 75 -9.92 4.14 -1.26
N GLY A 76 -9.94 4.23 0.07
CA GLY A 76 -10.99 4.93 0.81
C GLY A 76 -10.86 6.45 0.86
N THR A 77 -9.66 7.01 0.70
CA THR A 77 -9.41 8.45 0.99
C THR A 77 -9.44 9.34 -0.24
N SER A 78 -9.17 8.81 -1.44
CA SER A 78 -9.18 9.61 -2.67
C SER A 78 -10.60 9.98 -3.12
N THR A 79 -11.57 9.11 -2.84
CA THR A 79 -12.96 9.27 -3.28
C THR A 79 -13.65 10.44 -2.61
N VAL A 80 -13.38 10.72 -1.33
CA VAL A 80 -14.02 11.80 -0.57
C VAL A 80 -13.75 13.17 -1.20
N GLY A 81 -12.50 13.44 -1.56
CA GLY A 81 -12.12 14.73 -2.15
C GLY A 81 -12.64 14.93 -3.59
N GLU A 82 -12.85 13.85 -4.33
CA GLU A 82 -13.49 13.92 -5.66
C GLU A 82 -14.98 14.23 -5.53
N VAL A 83 -15.66 13.61 -4.56
CA VAL A 83 -17.08 13.89 -4.30
C VAL A 83 -17.29 15.34 -3.87
N ASP A 84 -16.43 15.90 -3.01
CA ASP A 84 -16.54 17.30 -2.59
C ASP A 84 -16.40 18.28 -3.76
N LYS A 85 -15.47 18.01 -4.69
CA LYS A 85 -15.30 18.81 -5.91
C LYS A 85 -16.53 18.73 -6.80
N GLU A 86 -17.08 17.53 -6.97
CA GLU A 86 -18.27 17.32 -7.79
C GLU A 86 -19.49 18.04 -7.20
N ARG A 87 -19.68 18.00 -5.88
CA ARG A 87 -20.75 18.74 -5.21
C ARG A 87 -20.66 20.24 -5.45
N ASN A 88 -19.47 20.84 -5.37
CA ASN A 88 -19.30 22.27 -5.62
C ASN A 88 -19.71 22.67 -7.05
N ILE A 89 -19.30 21.88 -8.05
CA ILE A 89 -19.65 22.12 -9.46
C ILE A 89 -21.18 22.04 -9.65
N GLN A 90 -21.83 21.06 -9.02
CA GLN A 90 -23.29 20.90 -9.10
C GLN A 90 -24.03 22.05 -8.42
N VAL A 91 -23.54 22.54 -7.29
CA VAL A 91 -24.11 23.69 -6.57
C VAL A 91 -24.01 24.95 -7.43
N ASP A 92 -22.84 25.26 -7.99
CA ASP A 92 -22.66 26.43 -8.85
C ASP A 92 -23.58 26.38 -10.08
N ALA A 93 -23.65 25.22 -10.73
CA ALA A 93 -24.55 25.02 -11.87
C ALA A 93 -26.03 25.20 -11.50
N ALA A 94 -26.44 24.75 -10.31
CA ALA A 94 -27.80 24.92 -9.81
C ALA A 94 -28.12 26.39 -9.51
N ILE A 95 -27.18 27.12 -8.89
CA ILE A 95 -27.31 28.56 -8.60
C ILE A 95 -27.52 29.33 -9.91
N VAL A 96 -26.67 29.11 -10.91
CA VAL A 96 -26.78 29.77 -12.23
C VAL A 96 -28.13 29.48 -12.88
N ARG A 97 -28.62 28.24 -12.80
CA ARG A 97 -29.93 27.86 -13.35
C ARG A 97 -31.07 28.60 -12.66
N ILE A 98 -31.06 28.67 -11.33
CA ILE A 98 -32.08 29.40 -10.55
C ILE A 98 -32.04 30.90 -10.89
N MET A 99 -30.85 31.49 -10.88
CA MET A 99 -30.64 32.90 -11.21
C MET A 99 -31.09 33.27 -12.61
N LYS A 100 -30.96 32.35 -13.58
CA LYS A 100 -31.39 32.57 -14.96
C LYS A 100 -32.91 32.42 -15.15
N SER A 101 -33.55 31.60 -14.31
CA SER A 101 -34.98 31.26 -14.41
C SER A 101 -35.92 32.23 -13.70
N ARG A 102 -35.40 32.95 -12.70
CA ARG A 102 -36.10 34.04 -12.00
C ARG A 102 -35.92 35.35 -12.78
#